data_AF-A0A0F8A108-F1
#
_entry.id   AF-A0A0F8A108-F1
#
_cell.length_a   1.000
_cell.length_b   1.000
_cell.length_c   1.000
_cell.angle_alpha   90.00
_cell.angle_beta   90.00
_cell.angle_gamma   90.00
#
_symmetry.space_group_name_H-M   'P 1'
#
loop_
_entity.id
_entity.type
_entity.pdbx_description
1 polymer ?
#
loop_
_entity_poly.entity_id
_entity_poly.type
_entity_poly.pdbx_seq_one_letter_code
_entity_poly.pdbx_strand_id
1 'polypeptide(L)'
;MDTAAEEIAEALGFDPKKRRVRCFGHVLNLVVKALLFGHKADAFEAKISGEPILDAAQHEIWRKKGPVGKLHNLVHWIHRSDRLTYRLRALQEEFFSQSDNPKIRAKKPVDVVLDNLTRWLSTLYMMRRGLELRPFLEDLVEKVTLEFRKECRNGARRAKEMPLCIREESLLSDKDWKVIELMDRVLVDFEEALRMLEGDAQSRVRKGGRIEAYGNMWDVASTYEFLMDRLEEWKGVVEKFPDPEHLKTNINLGWDKLNDYYTKLDETPAYYASAILNPVSRWGYFENTWTDKAQLPWLQEAKRMVRNLWEEEYKSLPIPSMPDEERPYKRLKAMSALERHRAQRTLSLPIKSSSLESSLNPDHDEYDRWLSSADAENDPLVTDPLQYWWQRRKDYPRLSRMALDLLSIPPMSAECERLFSTTGQMVSPLRTRLEASTIGITQTLRSWVRNGIIDAVDTLIDVSGENANSIIWSPGDDTGHAAG
;
A
#
# COMPACT_ATOMS: atom_id res chain seq x y z
N MET A 1 -15.77 -11.87 12.45
CA MET A 1 -14.95 -12.67 11.53
C MET A 1 -15.68 -12.68 10.18
N ASP A 2 -14.99 -12.90 9.08
CA ASP A 2 -15.60 -12.80 7.74
C ASP A 2 -16.40 -14.07 7.45
N THR A 3 -17.73 -13.94 7.37
CA THR A 3 -18.66 -15.08 7.23
C THR A 3 -18.31 -15.96 6.04
N ALA A 4 -17.80 -15.38 4.95
CA ALA A 4 -17.44 -16.13 3.74
C ALA A 4 -16.26 -17.09 3.98
N ALA A 5 -15.26 -16.69 4.77
CA ALA A 5 -14.12 -17.53 5.07
C ALA A 5 -14.50 -18.71 5.98
N GLU A 6 -15.46 -18.49 6.89
CA GLU A 6 -16.01 -19.54 7.76
C GLU A 6 -16.82 -20.56 6.95
N GLU A 7 -17.68 -20.12 6.05
CA GLU A 7 -18.47 -21.00 5.17
C GLU A 7 -17.57 -21.86 4.26
N ILE A 8 -16.53 -21.28 3.66
CA ILE A 8 -15.57 -22.03 2.83
C ILE A 8 -14.79 -23.04 3.69
N ALA A 9 -14.39 -22.64 4.89
CA ALA A 9 -13.67 -23.50 5.81
C ALA A 9 -14.52 -24.69 6.28
N GLU A 10 -15.81 -24.47 6.55
CA GLU A 10 -16.77 -25.54 6.86
C GLU A 10 -16.93 -26.49 5.68
N ALA A 11 -17.10 -25.96 4.46
CA ALA A 11 -17.29 -26.77 3.26
C ALA A 11 -16.06 -27.62 2.88
N LEU A 12 -14.85 -27.10 3.12
CA LEU A 12 -13.59 -27.74 2.72
C LEU A 12 -12.83 -28.39 3.88
N GLY A 13 -13.31 -28.27 5.12
CA GLY A 13 -12.76 -28.95 6.28
C GLY A 13 -11.40 -28.42 6.76
N PHE A 14 -11.19 -27.10 6.76
CA PHE A 14 -9.96 -26.48 7.25
C PHE A 14 -10.20 -25.43 8.35
N ASP A 15 -9.15 -25.01 9.05
CA ASP A 15 -9.22 -23.92 10.03
C ASP A 15 -9.16 -22.54 9.31
N PRO A 16 -10.23 -21.72 9.36
CA PRO A 16 -10.28 -20.46 8.64
C PRO A 16 -9.23 -19.45 9.12
N LYS A 17 -8.82 -19.47 10.39
CA LYS A 17 -7.80 -18.54 10.91
C LYS A 17 -6.43 -18.89 10.36
N LYS A 18 -6.10 -20.18 10.34
CA LYS A 18 -4.81 -20.67 9.82
C LYS A 18 -4.65 -20.48 8.30
N ARG A 19 -5.76 -20.33 7.57
CA ARG A 19 -5.77 -20.23 6.10
C ARG A 19 -6.08 -18.84 5.55
N ARG A 20 -6.37 -17.86 6.41
CA ARG A 20 -6.74 -16.51 6.00
C ARG A 20 -5.58 -15.54 6.05
N VAL A 21 -5.03 -15.22 4.88
CA VAL A 21 -4.17 -14.04 4.72
C VAL A 21 -5.05 -12.79 4.65
N ARG A 22 -4.71 -11.77 5.43
CA ARG A 22 -5.42 -10.48 5.47
C ARG A 22 -4.81 -9.58 4.41
N CYS A 23 -5.65 -8.94 3.61
CA CYS A 23 -5.18 -7.99 2.60
C CYS A 23 -4.43 -6.83 3.28
N PHE A 24 -3.13 -6.71 3.00
CA PHE A 24 -2.28 -5.68 3.62
C PHE A 24 -2.73 -4.26 3.25
N GLY A 25 -3.17 -4.03 2.01
CA GLY A 25 -3.70 -2.72 1.59
C GLY A 25 -4.94 -2.29 2.37
N HIS A 26 -5.80 -3.23 2.74
CA HIS A 26 -6.94 -2.96 3.63
C HIS A 26 -6.47 -2.60 5.05
N VAL A 27 -5.48 -3.31 5.57
CA VAL A 27 -4.87 -2.99 6.88
C VAL A 27 -4.26 -1.58 6.86
N LEU A 28 -3.44 -1.25 5.84
CA LEU A 28 -2.88 0.09 5.69
C LEU A 28 -3.95 1.16 5.64
N ASN A 29 -5.05 0.93 4.89
CA ASN A 29 -6.15 1.89 4.84
C ASN A 29 -6.73 2.17 6.23
N LEU A 30 -6.93 1.15 7.05
CA LEU A 30 -7.44 1.32 8.42
C LEU A 30 -6.45 2.05 9.33
N VAL A 31 -5.15 1.73 9.22
CA VAL A 31 -4.08 2.39 10.00
C VAL A 31 -3.97 3.86 9.61
N VAL A 32 -3.93 4.16 8.32
CA VAL A 32 -3.81 5.54 7.83
C VAL A 32 -5.06 6.36 8.15
N LYS A 33 -6.24 5.76 8.12
CA LYS A 33 -7.47 6.43 8.58
C LYS A 33 -7.41 6.79 10.06
N ALA A 34 -6.85 5.92 10.90
CA ALA A 34 -6.61 6.25 12.31
C ALA A 34 -5.60 7.40 12.48
N LEU A 35 -4.53 7.43 11.66
CA LEU A 35 -3.57 8.54 11.62
C LEU A 35 -4.20 9.87 11.18
N LEU A 36 -5.02 9.85 10.12
CA LEU A 36 -5.59 11.06 9.52
C LEU A 36 -6.75 11.62 10.33
N PHE A 37 -7.64 10.75 10.81
CA PHE A 37 -8.93 11.17 11.37
C PHE A 37 -9.07 10.92 12.87
N GLY A 38 -8.05 10.35 13.51
CA GLY A 38 -8.03 10.05 14.94
C GLY A 38 -9.08 9.02 15.35
N HIS A 39 -9.56 9.11 16.59
CA HIS A 39 -10.53 8.16 17.13
C HIS A 39 -11.83 8.09 16.31
N LYS A 40 -12.37 6.87 16.18
CA LYS A 40 -13.66 6.58 15.52
C LYS A 40 -13.70 7.00 14.05
N ALA A 41 -12.63 6.75 13.29
CA ALA A 41 -12.59 6.98 11.84
C ALA A 41 -13.77 6.31 11.11
N ASP A 42 -14.12 5.08 11.47
CA ASP A 42 -15.26 4.36 10.88
C ASP A 42 -16.61 5.05 11.14
N ALA A 43 -16.81 5.58 12.36
CA ALA A 43 -18.02 6.31 12.70
C ALA A 43 -18.09 7.69 12.02
N PHE A 44 -16.94 8.26 11.68
CA PHE A 44 -16.86 9.48 10.87
C PHE A 44 -17.25 9.19 9.41
N GLU A 45 -16.76 8.10 8.83
CA GLU A 45 -17.14 7.68 7.47
C GLU A 45 -18.62 7.33 7.38
N ALA A 46 -19.15 6.55 8.33
CA ALA A 46 -20.57 6.19 8.36
C ALA A 46 -21.47 7.44 8.42
N LYS A 47 -21.04 8.50 9.09
CA LYS A 47 -21.77 9.78 9.10
C LYS A 47 -21.76 10.43 7.72
N ILE A 48 -20.63 10.43 7.01
CA ILE A 48 -20.52 11.12 5.71
C ILE A 48 -21.13 10.32 4.56
N SER A 49 -21.02 8.99 4.60
CA SER A 49 -21.53 8.08 3.56
C SER A 49 -23.01 7.71 3.72
N GLY A 50 -23.67 8.18 4.78
CA GLY A 50 -25.08 7.91 5.08
C GLY A 50 -26.06 8.81 4.33
N GLU A 51 -27.21 9.08 4.96
CA GLU A 51 -28.28 9.95 4.44
C GLU A 51 -27.78 11.34 3.99
N PRO A 52 -28.47 12.03 3.06
CA PRO A 52 -28.06 13.35 2.58
C PRO A 52 -27.97 14.36 3.73
N ILE A 53 -26.75 14.59 4.23
CA ILE A 53 -26.45 15.61 5.22
C ILE A 53 -26.45 16.98 4.51
N LEU A 54 -27.03 17.99 5.17
CA LEU A 54 -26.93 19.39 4.73
C LEU A 54 -25.45 19.79 4.55
N ASP A 55 -25.11 20.46 3.44
CA ASP A 55 -23.73 20.88 3.12
C ASP A 55 -23.00 21.56 4.31
N ALA A 56 -23.72 22.34 5.13
CA ALA A 56 -23.16 22.99 6.30
C ALA A 56 -22.75 22.04 7.43
N ALA A 57 -23.52 20.96 7.65
CA ALA A 57 -23.19 19.96 8.65
C ALA A 57 -22.03 19.07 8.20
N GLN A 58 -21.97 18.73 6.90
CA GLN A 58 -20.83 18.01 6.33
C GLN A 58 -19.54 18.84 6.43
N HIS A 59 -19.61 20.13 6.08
CA HIS A 59 -18.49 21.06 6.24
C HIS A 59 -17.98 21.09 7.69
N GLU A 60 -18.88 21.19 8.67
CA GLU A 60 -18.52 21.22 10.08
C GLU A 60 -17.88 19.92 10.56
N ILE A 61 -18.37 18.77 10.09
CA ILE A 61 -17.80 17.45 10.38
C ILE A 61 -16.35 17.38 9.90
N TRP A 62 -16.07 17.84 8.68
CA TRP A 62 -14.71 17.90 8.13
C TRP A 62 -13.83 18.92 8.84
N ARG A 63 -14.33 20.12 9.11
CA ARG A 63 -13.58 21.17 9.81
C ARG A 63 -13.06 20.69 11.17
N LYS A 64 -13.84 19.87 11.88
CA LYS A 64 -13.46 19.26 13.16
C LYS A 64 -12.38 18.17 13.06
N LYS A 65 -12.04 17.70 11.85
CA LYS A 65 -10.89 16.80 11.61
C LYS A 65 -9.57 17.55 11.48
N GLY A 66 -9.57 18.86 11.75
CA GLY A 66 -8.35 19.67 11.82
C GLY A 66 -7.86 20.12 10.44
N PRO A 67 -6.54 20.37 10.28
CA PRO A 67 -5.97 20.97 9.07
C PRO A 67 -6.31 20.25 7.77
N VAL A 68 -6.24 18.91 7.76
CA VAL A 68 -6.56 18.10 6.58
C VAL A 68 -8.03 18.25 6.18
N GLY A 69 -8.93 18.33 7.16
CA GLY A 69 -10.36 18.52 6.90
C GLY A 69 -10.73 19.95 6.47
N LYS A 70 -10.00 20.97 6.95
CA LYS A 70 -10.10 22.34 6.40
C LYS A 70 -9.66 22.36 4.92
N LEU A 71 -8.55 21.69 4.59
CA LEU A 71 -8.08 21.57 3.21
C LEU A 71 -9.11 20.86 2.32
N HIS A 72 -9.70 19.75 2.80
CA HIS A 72 -10.81 19.06 2.13
C HIS A 72 -11.93 20.04 1.77
N ASN A 73 -12.44 20.79 2.75
CA ASN A 73 -13.53 21.75 2.52
C ASN A 73 -13.16 22.82 1.48
N LEU A 74 -11.93 23.36 1.54
CA LEU A 74 -11.44 24.36 0.59
C LEU A 74 -11.36 23.78 -0.84
N VAL A 75 -10.77 22.60 -0.99
CA VAL A 75 -10.61 21.90 -2.26
C VAL A 75 -11.95 21.59 -2.90
N HIS A 76 -12.89 21.02 -2.15
CA HIS A 76 -14.24 20.71 -2.66
C HIS A 76 -15.01 21.98 -3.04
N TRP A 77 -14.84 23.08 -2.30
CA TRP A 77 -15.47 24.35 -2.65
C TRP A 77 -14.94 24.94 -3.96
N ILE A 78 -13.63 24.90 -4.18
CA ILE A 78 -13.01 25.37 -5.43
C ILE A 78 -13.45 24.49 -6.60
N HIS A 79 -13.37 23.16 -6.44
CA HIS A 79 -13.71 22.20 -7.49
C HIS A 79 -15.18 22.31 -7.94
N ARG A 80 -16.11 22.62 -7.02
CA ARG A 80 -17.53 22.83 -7.34
C ARG A 80 -17.81 24.14 -8.10
N SER A 81 -16.82 24.99 -8.34
CA SER A 81 -16.99 26.28 -9.01
C SER A 81 -16.00 26.49 -10.14
N ASP A 82 -16.50 26.46 -11.38
CA ASP A 82 -15.72 26.78 -12.58
C ASP A 82 -15.04 28.14 -12.44
N ARG A 83 -15.76 29.15 -11.92
CA ARG A 83 -15.21 30.49 -11.68
C ARG A 83 -13.99 30.45 -10.76
N LEU A 84 -14.05 29.71 -9.65
CA LEU A 84 -12.91 29.62 -8.72
C LEU A 84 -11.75 28.83 -9.33
N THR A 85 -12.06 27.76 -10.06
CA THR A 85 -11.07 26.95 -10.79
C THR A 85 -10.32 27.79 -11.81
N TYR A 86 -11.03 28.55 -12.66
CA TYR A 86 -10.39 29.46 -13.63
C TYR A 86 -9.57 30.56 -12.95
N ARG A 87 -10.04 31.11 -11.83
CA ARG A 87 -9.26 32.11 -11.08
C ARG A 87 -7.98 31.50 -10.50
N LEU A 88 -8.05 30.29 -9.94
CA LEU A 88 -6.87 29.59 -9.43
C LEU A 88 -5.84 29.33 -10.53
N ARG A 89 -6.29 28.95 -11.73
CA ARG A 89 -5.41 28.80 -12.90
C ARG A 89 -4.78 30.12 -13.29
N ALA A 90 -5.55 31.20 -13.36
CA ALA A 90 -5.04 32.52 -13.73
C ALA A 90 -3.95 33.02 -12.77
N LEU A 91 -4.09 32.78 -11.46
CA LEU A 91 -3.05 33.13 -10.48
C LEU A 91 -1.74 32.36 -10.72
N GLN A 92 -1.83 31.08 -11.10
CA GLN A 92 -0.68 30.28 -11.47
C GLN A 92 -0.03 30.79 -12.76
N GLU A 93 -0.83 31.06 -13.80
CA GLU A 93 -0.34 31.57 -15.09
C GLU A 93 0.38 32.91 -14.93
N GLU A 94 -0.18 33.81 -14.14
CA GLU A 94 0.43 35.10 -13.83
C GLU A 94 1.82 34.89 -13.20
N PHE A 95 1.90 34.06 -12.15
CA PHE A 95 3.16 33.75 -11.48
C PHE A 95 4.18 33.05 -12.41
N PHE A 96 3.73 32.07 -13.21
CA PHE A 96 4.62 31.36 -14.14
C PHE A 96 5.17 32.30 -15.19
N SER A 97 4.33 33.16 -15.79
CA SER A 97 4.74 34.10 -16.83
C SER A 97 5.79 35.12 -16.35
N GLN A 98 5.72 35.51 -15.08
CA GLN A 98 6.61 36.48 -14.45
C GLN A 98 7.91 35.86 -13.91
N SER A 99 8.05 34.53 -13.93
CA SER A 99 9.23 33.86 -13.37
C SER A 99 10.46 34.00 -14.25
N ASP A 100 11.62 34.31 -13.65
CA ASP A 100 12.91 34.32 -14.34
C ASP A 100 13.39 32.91 -14.75
N ASN A 101 12.88 31.85 -14.10
CA ASN A 101 13.28 30.48 -14.35
C ASN A 101 12.53 29.87 -15.56
N PRO A 102 13.22 29.50 -16.66
CA PRO A 102 12.58 28.91 -17.85
C PRO A 102 11.77 27.65 -17.56
N LYS A 103 12.17 26.84 -16.56
CA LYS A 103 11.43 25.63 -16.17
C LYS A 103 10.10 25.97 -15.51
N ILE A 104 10.03 27.08 -14.77
CA ILE A 104 8.80 27.55 -14.13
C ILE A 104 7.89 28.19 -15.18
N ARG A 105 8.42 29.01 -16.11
CA ARG A 105 7.65 29.56 -17.23
C ARG A 105 6.99 28.51 -18.11
N ALA A 106 7.61 27.34 -18.24
CA ALA A 106 7.09 26.24 -19.05
C ALA A 106 6.03 25.37 -18.31
N LYS A 107 5.78 25.61 -17.01
CA LYS A 107 4.77 24.86 -16.27
C LYS A 107 3.36 25.22 -16.75
N LYS A 108 2.47 24.24 -16.70
CA LYS A 108 1.03 24.44 -16.91
C LYS A 108 0.33 24.54 -15.56
N PRO A 109 -0.74 25.36 -15.45
CA PRO A 109 -1.57 25.39 -14.26
C PRO A 109 -2.17 24.02 -13.98
N VAL A 110 -2.29 23.69 -12.70
CA VAL A 110 -2.91 22.46 -12.22
C VAL A 110 -4.13 22.78 -11.37
N ASP A 111 -5.11 21.88 -11.39
CA ASP A 111 -6.33 22.00 -10.58
C ASP A 111 -6.14 21.44 -9.17
N VAL A 112 -7.11 21.68 -8.30
CA VAL A 112 -7.18 20.96 -7.02
C VAL A 112 -7.48 19.48 -7.26
N VAL A 113 -6.98 18.59 -6.39
CA VAL A 113 -7.25 17.15 -6.45
C VAL A 113 -8.23 16.78 -5.34
N LEU A 114 -9.36 16.19 -5.71
CA LEU A 114 -10.34 15.70 -4.75
C LEU A 114 -9.83 14.44 -4.04
N ASP A 115 -10.09 14.36 -2.74
CA ASP A 115 -9.96 13.14 -1.98
C ASP A 115 -11.25 12.30 -2.01
N ASN A 116 -11.09 11.03 -1.67
CA ASN A 116 -12.14 10.05 -1.50
C ASN A 116 -11.91 9.33 -0.16
N LEU A 117 -12.88 9.48 0.74
CA LEU A 117 -12.89 8.88 2.08
C LEU A 117 -12.58 7.38 2.11
N THR A 118 -12.97 6.65 1.07
CA THR A 118 -12.76 5.19 1.02
C THR A 118 -11.29 4.80 0.83
N ARG A 119 -10.47 5.68 0.23
CA ARG A 119 -9.09 5.41 -0.17
C ARG A 119 -8.15 6.51 0.35
N TRP A 120 -7.43 6.21 1.42
CA TRP A 120 -6.50 7.15 2.06
C TRP A 120 -5.49 7.83 1.11
N LEU A 121 -5.09 7.13 0.06
CA LEU A 121 -4.12 7.61 -0.92
C LEU A 121 -4.59 8.86 -1.67
N SER A 122 -5.90 8.97 -1.90
CA SER A 122 -6.48 10.18 -2.50
C SER A 122 -6.39 11.40 -1.56
N THR A 123 -6.49 11.19 -0.25
CA THR A 123 -6.24 12.25 0.75
C THR A 123 -4.78 12.68 0.74
N LEU A 124 -3.83 11.74 0.58
CA LEU A 124 -2.42 12.07 0.41
C LEU A 124 -2.19 12.95 -0.84
N TYR A 125 -2.82 12.61 -1.97
CA TYR A 125 -2.69 13.42 -3.20
C TYR A 125 -3.34 14.79 -3.09
N MET A 126 -4.49 14.89 -2.41
CA MET A 126 -5.08 16.19 -2.08
C MET A 126 -4.11 17.03 -1.24
N MET A 127 -3.45 16.45 -0.23
CA MET A 127 -2.46 17.17 0.59
C MET A 127 -1.27 17.64 -0.25
N ARG A 128 -0.67 16.77 -1.07
CA ARG A 128 0.45 17.13 -1.95
C ARG A 128 0.08 18.23 -2.94
N ARG A 129 -1.08 18.12 -3.58
CA ARG A 129 -1.58 19.15 -4.50
C ARG A 129 -1.90 20.45 -3.76
N GLY A 130 -2.44 20.37 -2.55
CA GLY A 130 -2.69 21.52 -1.68
C GLY A 130 -1.39 22.24 -1.29
N LEU A 131 -0.34 21.50 -0.96
CA LEU A 131 0.99 22.04 -0.65
C LEU A 131 1.64 22.70 -1.88
N GLU A 132 1.53 22.08 -3.06
CA GLU A 132 1.98 22.67 -4.33
C GLU A 132 1.24 23.97 -4.65
N LEU A 133 -0.09 23.99 -4.44
CA LEU A 133 -0.95 25.12 -4.73
C LEU A 133 -1.04 26.16 -3.61
N ARG A 134 -0.39 25.93 -2.46
CA ARG A 134 -0.49 26.77 -1.26
C ARG A 134 -0.46 28.28 -1.54
N PRO A 135 0.57 28.85 -2.22
CA PRO A 135 0.62 30.30 -2.43
C PRO A 135 -0.57 30.84 -3.24
N PHE A 136 -1.08 30.05 -4.19
CA PHE A 136 -2.22 30.42 -5.02
C PHE A 136 -3.55 30.24 -4.30
N LEU A 137 -3.66 29.24 -3.42
CA LEU A 137 -4.82 29.03 -2.57
C LEU A 137 -4.97 30.16 -1.56
N GLU A 138 -3.88 30.58 -0.92
CA GLU A 138 -3.86 31.70 0.03
C GLU A 138 -4.29 33.00 -0.67
N ASP A 139 -3.72 33.32 -1.83
CA ASP A 139 -4.07 34.53 -2.60
C ASP A 139 -5.52 34.49 -3.13
N LEU A 140 -5.99 33.32 -3.60
CA LEU A 140 -7.38 33.15 -4.02
C LEU A 140 -8.35 33.40 -2.86
N VAL A 141 -8.08 32.80 -1.70
CA VAL A 141 -8.93 32.95 -0.50
C VAL A 141 -8.93 34.40 -0.03
N GLU A 142 -7.79 35.07 0.00
CA GLU A 142 -7.69 36.48 0.36
C GLU A 142 -8.50 37.37 -0.61
N LYS A 143 -8.27 37.24 -1.92
CA LYS A 143 -8.97 38.02 -2.95
C LYS A 143 -10.49 37.83 -2.87
N VAL A 144 -10.96 36.59 -2.76
CA VAL A 144 -12.40 36.29 -2.65
C VAL A 144 -12.99 36.82 -1.34
N THR A 145 -12.26 36.74 -0.24
CA THR A 145 -12.70 37.26 1.07
C THR A 145 -12.84 38.78 1.03
N LEU A 146 -11.88 39.49 0.43
CA LEU A 146 -11.92 40.95 0.28
C LEU A 146 -13.06 41.41 -0.63
N GLU A 147 -13.28 40.72 -1.75
CA GLU A 147 -14.41 40.97 -2.65
C GLU A 147 -15.74 40.80 -1.94
N PHE A 148 -15.93 39.69 -1.21
CA PHE A 148 -17.15 39.45 -0.45
C PHE A 148 -17.39 40.53 0.61
N ARG A 149 -16.36 40.92 1.36
CA ARG A 149 -16.45 42.00 2.35
C ARG A 149 -16.80 43.35 1.70
N LYS A 150 -16.34 43.61 0.48
CA LYS A 150 -16.71 44.81 -0.30
C LYS A 150 -18.16 44.75 -0.74
N GLU A 151 -18.63 43.62 -1.24
CA GLU A 151 -20.04 43.40 -1.61
C GLU A 151 -20.99 43.58 -0.42
N CYS A 152 -20.59 43.12 0.77
CA CYS A 152 -21.36 43.37 2.00
C CYS A 152 -21.43 44.85 2.37
N ARG A 153 -20.31 45.58 2.30
CA ARG A 153 -20.28 47.04 2.57
C ARG A 153 -21.17 47.82 1.61
N ASN A 154 -21.28 47.35 0.37
CA ASN A 154 -22.10 47.98 -0.66
C ASN A 154 -23.57 47.51 -0.65
N GLY A 155 -23.97 46.65 0.30
CA GLY A 155 -25.32 46.12 0.42
C GLY A 155 -25.72 45.05 -0.62
N ALA A 156 -24.79 44.61 -1.47
CA ALA A 156 -25.06 43.63 -2.53
C ALA A 156 -25.20 42.19 -2.00
N ARG A 157 -24.59 41.88 -0.84
CA ARG A 157 -24.68 40.58 -0.18
C ARG A 157 -24.80 40.70 1.33
N ARG A 158 -25.40 39.71 1.98
CA ARG A 158 -25.49 39.67 3.45
C ARG A 158 -24.29 38.92 4.04
N ALA A 159 -23.80 39.36 5.20
CA ALA A 159 -22.65 38.71 5.87
C ALA A 159 -22.86 37.20 6.12
N LYS A 160 -24.11 36.78 6.40
CA LYS A 160 -24.47 35.37 6.62
C LYS A 160 -24.31 34.47 5.38
N GLU A 161 -24.23 35.07 4.19
CA GLU A 161 -24.05 34.36 2.90
C GLU A 161 -22.58 34.03 2.63
N MET A 162 -21.67 34.38 3.55
CA MET A 162 -20.25 34.07 3.42
C MET A 162 -20.03 32.55 3.34
N PRO A 163 -19.35 32.05 2.28
CA PRO A 163 -19.00 30.64 2.16
C PRO A 163 -18.27 30.13 3.40
N LEU A 164 -18.62 28.93 3.87
CA LEU A 164 -18.13 28.38 5.13
C LEU A 164 -16.60 28.22 5.17
N CYS A 165 -16.00 27.87 4.04
CA CYS A 165 -14.57 27.61 3.89
C CYS A 165 -13.69 28.87 3.97
N ILE A 166 -14.26 30.07 3.76
CA ILE A 166 -13.52 31.35 3.85
C ILE A 166 -13.83 32.13 5.14
N ARG A 167 -14.59 31.53 6.06
CA ARG A 167 -14.79 32.08 7.41
C ARG A 167 -13.54 31.85 8.25
N GLU A 168 -13.31 32.75 9.20
CA GLU A 168 -12.09 32.79 10.02
C GLU A 168 -11.78 31.43 10.68
N GLU A 169 -12.81 30.74 11.16
CA GLU A 169 -12.71 29.45 11.82
C GLU A 169 -12.37 28.26 10.89
N SER A 170 -12.38 28.48 9.57
CA SER A 170 -12.11 27.50 8.53
C SER A 170 -10.80 27.78 7.78
N LEU A 171 -10.20 28.96 7.96
CA LEU A 171 -8.96 29.33 7.30
C LEU A 171 -7.80 28.42 7.73
N LEU A 172 -6.93 28.13 6.77
CA LEU A 172 -5.67 27.43 6.98
C LEU A 172 -4.60 28.46 7.38
N SER A 173 -4.15 28.38 8.64
CA SER A 173 -3.03 29.14 9.16
C SER A 173 -1.68 28.52 8.79
N ASP A 174 -0.58 29.24 9.01
CA ASP A 174 0.77 28.69 8.88
C ASP A 174 1.01 27.42 9.70
N LYS A 175 0.36 27.32 10.87
CA LYS A 175 0.42 26.12 11.72
C LYS A 175 -0.34 24.96 11.06
N ASP A 176 -1.51 25.22 10.49
CA ASP A 176 -2.30 24.20 9.79
C ASP A 176 -1.51 23.63 8.59
N TRP A 177 -0.84 24.49 7.80
CA TRP A 177 -0.01 24.04 6.68
C TRP A 177 1.19 23.20 7.11
N LYS A 178 1.85 23.55 8.23
CA LYS A 178 2.93 22.73 8.80
C LYS A 178 2.45 21.35 9.24
N VAL A 179 1.22 21.26 9.76
CA VAL A 179 0.60 19.96 10.11
C VAL A 179 0.34 19.14 8.85
N ILE A 180 -0.19 19.75 7.79
CA ILE A 180 -0.42 19.06 6.49
C ILE A 180 0.91 18.55 5.92
N GLU A 181 1.97 19.36 5.95
CA GLU A 181 3.31 18.97 5.51
C GLU A 181 3.87 17.79 6.32
N LEU A 182 3.70 17.81 7.64
CA LEU A 182 4.11 16.70 8.49
C LEU A 182 3.34 15.42 8.16
N MET A 183 2.02 15.51 7.97
CA MET A 183 1.20 14.35 7.61
C MET A 183 1.60 13.77 6.26
N ASP A 184 1.91 14.60 5.25
CA ASP A 184 2.47 14.12 3.98
C ASP A 184 3.76 13.32 4.22
N ARG A 185 4.70 13.85 5.02
CA ARG A 185 5.98 13.17 5.32
C ARG A 185 5.79 11.84 6.06
N VAL A 186 4.89 11.78 7.04
CA VAL A 186 4.59 10.53 7.77
C VAL A 186 4.02 9.48 6.82
N LEU A 187 3.17 9.88 5.88
CA LEU A 187 2.50 8.96 4.96
C LEU A 187 3.35 8.51 3.77
N VAL A 188 4.53 9.12 3.53
CA VAL A 188 5.47 8.63 2.50
C VAL A 188 5.87 7.19 2.75
N ASP A 189 6.17 6.82 4.00
CA ASP A 189 6.57 5.45 4.35
C ASP A 189 5.42 4.45 4.11
N PHE A 190 4.17 4.88 4.32
CA PHE A 190 2.97 4.09 4.05
C PHE A 190 2.72 3.92 2.55
N GLU A 191 2.97 4.96 1.75
CA GLU A 191 2.89 4.90 0.29
C GLU A 191 3.95 3.95 -0.28
N GLU A 192 5.16 3.98 0.27
CA GLU A 192 6.23 3.05 -0.10
C GLU A 192 5.86 1.59 0.25
N ALA A 193 5.39 1.35 1.48
CA ALA A 193 4.92 0.04 1.91
C ALA A 193 3.78 -0.49 1.02
N LEU A 194 2.80 0.36 0.69
CA LEU A 194 1.72 0.01 -0.23
C LEU A 194 2.26 -0.37 -1.61
N ARG A 195 3.12 0.47 -2.20
CA ARG A 195 3.72 0.23 -3.52
C ARG A 195 4.42 -1.11 -3.59
N MET A 196 5.08 -1.48 -2.51
CA MET A 196 5.87 -2.69 -2.44
C MET A 196 5.06 -3.96 -2.31
N LEU A 197 3.84 -3.89 -1.77
CA LEU A 197 2.99 -5.06 -1.53
C LEU A 197 1.77 -5.13 -2.45
N GLU A 198 1.44 -4.07 -3.21
CA GLU A 198 0.30 -4.07 -4.15
C GLU A 198 0.53 -4.88 -5.44
N GLY A 199 1.74 -5.40 -5.67
CA GLY A 199 2.10 -6.08 -6.92
C GLY A 199 1.64 -7.54 -6.99
N ASP A 200 1.97 -8.17 -8.12
CA ASP A 200 1.65 -9.56 -8.48
C ASP A 200 2.90 -10.48 -8.46
N ALA A 201 3.98 -10.00 -7.84
CA ALA A 201 5.31 -10.58 -7.86
C ALA A 201 5.92 -10.79 -9.26
N GLN A 202 5.34 -10.20 -10.31
CA GLN A 202 5.86 -10.29 -11.68
C GLN A 202 6.91 -9.22 -11.96
N SER A 203 7.96 -9.63 -12.67
CA SER A 203 9.02 -8.72 -13.12
C SER A 203 8.57 -7.94 -14.33
N ARG A 204 8.57 -6.61 -14.23
CA ARG A 204 8.20 -5.72 -15.33
C ARG A 204 9.29 -4.67 -15.53
N VAL A 205 9.62 -4.38 -16.79
CA VAL A 205 10.52 -3.26 -17.13
C VAL A 205 9.73 -1.97 -16.94
N ARG A 206 10.11 -1.18 -15.95
CA ARG A 206 9.52 0.14 -15.68
C ARG A 206 10.30 1.25 -16.38
N LYS A 207 9.71 2.44 -16.39
CA LYS A 207 10.31 3.66 -16.97
C LYS A 207 11.73 3.85 -16.42
N GLY A 208 12.71 3.92 -17.33
CA GLY A 208 14.14 3.96 -16.98
C GLY A 208 14.86 2.61 -17.03
N GLY A 209 14.24 1.57 -17.59
CA GLY A 209 14.90 0.27 -17.86
C GLY A 209 15.09 -0.60 -16.62
N ARG A 210 14.51 -0.23 -15.48
CA ARG A 210 14.58 -0.99 -14.23
C ARG A 210 13.59 -2.14 -14.26
N ILE A 211 14.04 -3.33 -13.90
CA ILE A 211 13.15 -4.47 -13.64
C ILE A 211 12.73 -4.37 -12.18
N GLU A 212 11.42 -4.31 -11.94
CA GLU A 212 10.83 -4.27 -10.59
C GLU A 212 9.78 -5.38 -10.46
N ALA A 213 9.78 -6.06 -9.30
CA ALA A 213 8.75 -7.00 -8.87
C ALA A 213 8.33 -6.65 -7.43
N TYR A 214 7.03 -6.54 -7.21
CA TYR A 214 6.40 -6.14 -5.93
C TYR A 214 5.28 -7.11 -5.59
N GLY A 215 4.82 -7.13 -4.34
CA GLY A 215 3.73 -8.01 -3.90
C GLY A 215 4.19 -9.39 -3.46
N ASN A 216 5.34 -9.48 -2.79
CA ASN A 216 5.84 -10.75 -2.30
C ASN A 216 5.36 -11.03 -0.87
N MET A 217 4.90 -12.24 -0.58
CA MET A 217 4.44 -12.62 0.76
C MET A 217 5.53 -12.50 1.83
N TRP A 218 6.78 -12.83 1.49
CA TRP A 218 7.91 -12.80 2.41
C TRP A 218 8.31 -11.39 2.85
N ASP A 219 7.81 -10.35 2.17
CA ASP A 219 8.06 -8.95 2.52
C ASP A 219 7.10 -8.45 3.63
N VAL A 220 5.97 -9.14 3.88
CA VAL A 220 4.89 -8.64 4.76
C VAL A 220 5.34 -8.41 6.19
N ALA A 221 5.92 -9.42 6.86
CA ALA A 221 6.35 -9.29 8.26
C ALA A 221 7.37 -8.16 8.42
N SER A 222 8.34 -8.06 7.50
CA SER A 222 9.31 -6.95 7.50
C SER A 222 8.69 -5.58 7.24
N THR A 223 7.56 -5.52 6.51
CA THR A 223 6.85 -4.26 6.26
C THR A 223 6.16 -3.75 7.51
N TYR A 224 5.60 -4.64 8.33
CA TYR A 224 5.08 -4.28 9.65
C TYR A 224 6.19 -3.70 10.53
N GLU A 225 7.32 -4.42 10.67
CA GLU A 225 8.47 -3.94 11.46
C GLU A 225 8.97 -2.57 10.99
N PHE A 226 9.11 -2.38 9.67
CA PHE A 226 9.48 -1.08 9.10
C PHE A 226 8.51 0.03 9.50
N LEU A 227 7.20 -0.17 9.32
CA LEU A 227 6.22 0.87 9.63
C LEU A 227 6.11 1.13 11.14
N MET A 228 6.28 0.11 11.99
CA MET A 228 6.31 0.24 13.44
C MET A 228 7.48 1.12 13.87
N ASP A 229 8.70 0.82 13.39
CA ASP A 229 9.90 1.63 13.65
C ASP A 229 9.73 3.08 13.19
N ARG A 230 9.20 3.29 11.97
CA ARG A 230 8.94 4.63 11.43
C ARG A 230 7.98 5.42 12.31
N LEU A 231 6.88 4.81 12.74
CA LEU A 231 5.93 5.47 13.63
C LEU A 231 6.56 5.82 14.98
N GLU A 232 7.43 4.97 15.54
CA GLU A 232 8.17 5.27 16.77
C GLU A 232 9.16 6.42 16.60
N GLU A 233 9.88 6.47 15.47
CA GLU A 233 10.72 7.62 15.11
C GLU A 233 9.90 8.91 15.04
N TRP A 234 8.73 8.86 14.38
CA TRP A 234 7.81 9.99 14.31
C TRP A 234 7.27 10.42 15.68
N LYS A 235 6.96 9.47 16.57
CA LYS A 235 6.61 9.76 17.99
C LYS A 235 7.74 10.50 18.71
N GLY A 236 9.00 10.13 18.46
CA GLY A 236 10.16 10.76 19.08
C GLY A 236 10.44 12.19 18.62
N VAL A 237 9.96 12.58 17.43
CA VAL A 237 10.20 13.93 16.87
C VAL A 237 8.98 14.85 16.91
N VAL A 238 7.79 14.34 17.25
CA VAL A 238 6.52 15.09 17.20
C VAL A 238 6.52 16.36 18.06
N GLU A 239 7.25 16.36 19.18
CA GLU A 239 7.39 17.52 20.08
C GLU A 239 8.00 18.76 19.41
N LYS A 240 8.65 18.59 18.24
CA LYS A 240 9.25 19.68 17.45
C LYS A 240 8.24 20.39 16.54
N PHE A 241 7.00 19.92 16.45
CA PHE A 241 6.00 20.38 15.48
C PHE A 241 4.83 21.13 16.14
N PRO A 242 4.10 21.96 15.37
CA PRO A 242 2.89 22.62 15.88
C PRO A 242 1.81 21.61 16.27
N ASP A 243 1.10 21.86 17.36
CA ASP A 243 0.06 20.98 17.91
C ASP A 243 0.54 19.54 18.20
N PRO A 244 1.58 19.38 19.04
CA PRO A 244 2.23 18.10 19.26
C PRO A 244 1.29 17.06 19.89
N GLU A 245 0.35 17.48 20.75
CA GLU A 245 -0.56 16.57 21.45
C GLU A 245 -1.54 15.87 20.51
N HIS A 246 -2.17 16.60 19.59
CA HIS A 246 -3.09 16.01 18.62
C HIS A 246 -2.34 15.06 17.66
N LEU A 247 -1.18 15.48 17.17
CA LEU A 247 -0.35 14.66 16.28
C LEU A 247 0.16 13.39 16.97
N LYS A 248 0.66 13.51 18.20
CA LYS A 248 1.13 12.38 19.01
C LYS A 248 0.01 11.39 19.27
N THR A 249 -1.19 11.89 19.58
CA THR A 249 -2.39 11.07 19.73
C THR A 249 -2.68 10.31 18.44
N ASN A 250 -2.72 10.99 17.29
CA ASN A 250 -2.98 10.35 16.01
C ASN A 250 -1.93 9.31 15.62
N ILE A 251 -0.64 9.61 15.81
CA ILE A 251 0.47 8.67 15.57
C ILE A 251 0.34 7.44 16.47
N ASN A 252 -0.01 7.62 17.75
CA ASN A 252 -0.28 6.52 18.65
C ASN A 252 -1.47 5.67 18.18
N LEU A 253 -2.56 6.28 17.71
CA LEU A 253 -3.71 5.53 17.18
C LEU A 253 -3.36 4.74 15.93
N GLY A 254 -2.54 5.31 15.04
CA GLY A 254 -1.99 4.58 13.90
C GLY A 254 -1.13 3.39 14.33
N TRP A 255 -0.24 3.61 15.30
CA TRP A 255 0.63 2.56 15.84
C TRP A 255 -0.16 1.45 16.52
N ASP A 256 -1.14 1.79 17.38
CA ASP A 256 -2.00 0.83 18.07
C ASP A 256 -2.77 -0.01 17.04
N LYS A 257 -3.33 0.66 16.01
CA LYS A 257 -4.05 -0.01 14.93
C LYS A 257 -3.12 -0.92 14.13
N LEU A 258 -1.89 -0.51 13.86
CA LEU A 258 -0.92 -1.34 13.13
C LEU A 258 -0.53 -2.58 13.97
N ASN A 259 -0.27 -2.37 15.26
CA ASN A 259 0.06 -3.42 16.22
C ASN A 259 -1.08 -4.43 16.40
N ASP A 260 -2.34 -3.98 16.41
CA ASP A 260 -3.53 -4.83 16.44
C ASP A 260 -3.60 -5.82 15.26
N TYR A 261 -2.97 -5.51 14.13
CA TYR A 261 -2.86 -6.43 12.99
C TYR A 261 -1.53 -7.17 12.97
N TYR A 262 -0.48 -6.57 13.49
CA TYR A 262 0.82 -7.22 13.63
C TYR A 262 0.74 -8.45 14.55
N THR A 263 0.08 -8.31 15.69
CA THR A 263 -0.19 -9.43 16.61
C THR A 263 -1.06 -10.54 15.99
N LYS A 264 -1.79 -10.26 14.90
CA LYS A 264 -2.60 -11.26 14.20
C LYS A 264 -1.82 -12.07 13.17
N LEU A 265 -0.53 -11.78 12.95
CA LEU A 265 0.32 -12.63 12.12
C LEU A 265 0.45 -14.03 12.74
N ASP A 266 0.37 -14.14 14.07
CA ASP A 266 0.36 -15.40 14.83
C ASP A 266 -0.88 -16.29 14.58
N GLU A 267 -1.87 -15.81 13.83
CA GLU A 267 -3.01 -16.63 13.43
C GLU A 267 -2.72 -17.49 12.19
N THR A 268 -1.78 -17.09 11.34
CA THR A 268 -1.59 -17.66 9.99
C THR A 268 -0.10 -17.96 9.74
N PRO A 269 0.32 -19.23 9.67
CA PRO A 269 1.75 -19.59 9.55
C PRO A 269 2.40 -19.10 8.25
N ALA A 270 1.62 -18.79 7.22
CA ALA A 270 2.11 -18.34 5.92
C ALA A 270 2.99 -17.07 6.01
N TYR A 271 2.72 -16.16 6.96
CA TYR A 271 3.54 -14.94 7.12
C TYR A 271 4.98 -15.27 7.54
N TYR A 272 5.15 -16.13 8.54
CA TYR A 272 6.48 -16.52 9.02
C TYR A 272 7.15 -17.52 8.08
N ALA A 273 6.40 -18.51 7.59
CA ALA A 273 6.93 -19.53 6.70
C ALA A 273 7.43 -18.94 5.38
N SER A 274 6.70 -18.00 4.75
CA SER A 274 7.19 -17.32 3.54
C SER A 274 8.44 -16.47 3.84
N ALA A 275 8.45 -15.73 4.95
CA ALA A 275 9.59 -14.91 5.35
C ALA A 275 10.86 -15.73 5.59
N ILE A 276 10.77 -16.86 6.30
CA ILE A 276 11.94 -17.69 6.58
C ILE A 276 12.37 -18.51 5.37
N LEU A 277 11.46 -18.90 4.47
CA LEU A 277 11.83 -19.59 3.23
C LEU A 277 12.52 -18.66 2.21
N ASN A 278 12.61 -17.36 2.48
CA ASN A 278 13.55 -16.51 1.77
C ASN A 278 14.99 -16.78 2.28
N PRO A 279 15.90 -17.29 1.43
CA PRO A 279 17.26 -17.66 1.84
C PRO A 279 18.09 -16.46 2.33
N VAL A 280 17.76 -15.24 1.89
CA VAL A 280 18.40 -14.01 2.40
C VAL A 280 18.06 -13.82 3.87
N SER A 281 16.81 -14.02 4.27
CA SER A 281 16.33 -13.72 5.63
C SER A 281 16.53 -14.88 6.61
N ARG A 282 16.02 -16.07 6.27
CA ARG A 282 15.93 -17.25 7.15
C ARG A 282 15.39 -16.89 8.55
N TRP A 283 15.68 -17.69 9.57
CA TRP A 283 15.39 -17.33 10.98
C TRP A 283 16.26 -16.18 11.49
N GLY A 284 17.42 -15.94 10.87
CA GLY A 284 18.35 -14.88 11.25
C GLY A 284 17.71 -13.50 11.30
N TYR A 285 16.82 -13.18 10.36
CA TYR A 285 16.06 -11.95 10.37
C TYR A 285 15.26 -11.77 11.67
N PHE A 286 14.47 -12.77 12.07
CA PHE A 286 13.63 -12.68 13.28
C PHE A 286 14.45 -12.74 14.56
N GLU A 287 15.52 -13.53 14.59
CA GLU A 287 16.44 -13.63 15.73
C GLU A 287 17.14 -12.30 16.02
N ASN A 288 17.42 -11.50 15.00
CA ASN A 288 18.00 -10.16 15.13
C ASN A 288 16.96 -9.06 15.33
N THR A 289 15.69 -9.33 15.01
CA THR A 289 14.59 -8.37 15.15
C THR A 289 13.97 -8.45 16.53
N TRP A 290 13.76 -9.67 17.03
CA TRP A 290 13.08 -9.96 18.30
C TRP A 290 14.08 -10.30 19.40
N THR A 291 14.89 -9.30 19.78
CA THR A 291 15.97 -9.47 20.75
C THR A 291 15.52 -9.29 22.20
N ASP A 292 14.38 -8.62 22.42
CA ASP A 292 13.90 -8.36 23.76
C ASP A 292 13.33 -9.62 24.42
N LYS A 293 13.53 -9.74 25.74
CA LYS A 293 13.00 -10.88 26.51
C LYS A 293 11.48 -11.04 26.37
N ALA A 294 10.76 -9.93 26.17
CA ALA A 294 9.32 -9.93 25.96
C ALA A 294 8.90 -10.47 24.57
N GLN A 295 9.79 -10.40 23.58
CA GLN A 295 9.56 -10.84 22.21
C GLN A 295 10.02 -12.28 21.95
N LEU A 296 10.87 -12.84 22.84
CA LEU A 296 11.33 -14.22 22.72
C LEU A 296 10.19 -15.27 22.64
N PRO A 297 9.07 -15.13 23.38
CA PRO A 297 7.90 -15.99 23.18
C PRO A 297 7.31 -15.91 21.77
N TRP A 298 7.35 -14.73 21.12
CA TRP A 298 6.87 -14.56 19.74
C TRP A 298 7.75 -15.34 18.77
N LEU A 299 9.08 -15.31 18.96
CA LEU A 299 10.01 -16.12 18.17
C LEU A 299 9.75 -17.62 18.32
N GLN A 300 9.50 -18.08 19.54
CA GLN A 300 9.21 -19.48 19.82
C GLN A 300 7.90 -19.92 19.17
N GLU A 301 6.86 -19.09 19.25
CA GLU A 301 5.57 -19.36 18.63
C GLU A 301 5.66 -19.39 17.11
N ALA A 302 6.35 -18.42 16.48
CA ALA A 302 6.61 -18.42 15.04
C ALA A 302 7.34 -19.70 14.60
N LYS A 303 8.39 -20.11 15.33
CA LYS A 303 9.12 -21.37 15.06
C LYS A 303 8.20 -22.59 15.14
N ARG A 304 7.36 -22.65 16.18
CA ARG A 304 6.37 -23.72 16.38
C ARG A 304 5.36 -23.77 15.23
N MET A 305 4.80 -22.63 14.84
CA MET A 305 3.84 -22.55 13.73
C MET A 305 4.41 -23.07 12.41
N VAL A 306 5.63 -22.64 12.04
CA VAL A 306 6.29 -23.08 10.80
C VAL A 306 6.61 -24.57 10.86
N ARG A 307 7.10 -25.06 12.00
CA ARG A 307 7.40 -26.49 12.22
C ARG A 307 6.16 -27.36 12.08
N ASN A 308 5.05 -26.98 12.71
CA ASN A 308 3.77 -27.68 12.61
C ASN A 308 3.25 -27.69 11.17
N LEU A 309 3.30 -26.55 10.46
CA LEU A 309 2.88 -26.47 9.06
C LEU A 309 3.66 -27.46 8.19
N TRP A 310 4.97 -27.53 8.36
CA TRP A 310 5.80 -28.48 7.61
C TRP A 310 5.47 -29.94 7.95
N GLU A 311 5.33 -30.29 9.25
CA GLU A 311 5.07 -31.66 9.70
C GLU A 311 3.70 -32.19 9.30
N GLU A 312 2.67 -31.37 9.48
CA GLU A 312 1.28 -31.76 9.28
C GLU A 312 0.92 -31.81 7.79
N GLU A 313 1.53 -30.95 6.95
CA GLU A 313 1.03 -30.74 5.58
C GLU A 313 2.02 -31.11 4.46
N TYR A 314 3.33 -31.03 4.70
CA TYR A 314 4.32 -31.14 3.62
C TYR A 314 5.28 -32.33 3.78
N LYS A 315 5.70 -32.66 5.00
CA LYS A 315 6.73 -33.68 5.30
C LYS A 315 6.41 -35.06 4.73
N SER A 316 5.14 -35.43 4.70
CA SER A 316 4.66 -36.75 4.27
C SER A 316 4.15 -36.79 2.82
N LEU A 317 4.18 -35.66 2.09
CA LEU A 317 3.65 -35.61 0.73
C LEU A 317 4.40 -36.56 -0.21
N PRO A 318 3.71 -37.12 -1.22
CA PRO A 318 4.36 -37.92 -2.24
C PRO A 318 5.34 -37.06 -3.04
N ILE A 319 6.51 -37.62 -3.33
CA ILE A 319 7.53 -36.98 -4.16
C ILE A 319 7.03 -37.02 -5.61
N PRO A 320 6.77 -35.89 -6.27
CA PRO A 320 6.34 -35.88 -7.65
C PRO A 320 7.46 -36.38 -8.57
N SER A 321 7.12 -37.16 -9.60
CA SER A 321 8.03 -37.42 -10.72
C SER A 321 8.14 -36.14 -11.54
N MET A 322 9.29 -35.47 -11.50
CA MET A 322 9.48 -34.16 -12.11
C MET A 322 9.88 -34.31 -13.59
N PRO A 323 9.08 -33.84 -14.57
CA PRO A 323 9.57 -33.60 -15.92
C PRO A 323 10.61 -32.46 -15.90
N ASP A 324 11.55 -32.46 -16.85
CA ASP A 324 12.40 -31.30 -17.09
C ASP A 324 11.55 -30.16 -17.67
N GLU A 325 10.95 -29.36 -16.79
CA GLU A 325 10.21 -28.15 -17.16
C GLU A 325 11.12 -26.92 -17.28
N GLU A 326 10.74 -26.01 -18.17
CA GLU A 326 11.46 -24.76 -18.42
C GLU A 326 11.53 -23.85 -17.18
N ARG A 327 12.62 -23.07 -17.15
CA ARG A 327 13.04 -22.28 -16.00
C ARG A 327 12.11 -21.08 -15.80
N PRO A 328 11.70 -20.74 -14.56
CA PRO A 328 11.09 -19.45 -14.30
C PRO A 328 12.07 -18.32 -14.66
N TYR A 329 11.53 -17.27 -15.27
CA TYR A 329 12.26 -16.09 -15.69
C TYR A 329 13.02 -15.45 -14.52
N LYS A 330 14.24 -14.95 -14.78
CA LYS A 330 15.07 -14.26 -13.80
C LYS A 330 14.37 -13.00 -13.29
N ARG A 331 14.22 -12.88 -11.98
CA ARG A 331 13.70 -11.67 -11.33
C ARG A 331 14.87 -10.87 -10.76
N LEU A 332 15.08 -9.66 -11.27
CA LEU A 332 15.98 -8.68 -10.67
C LEU A 332 15.16 -7.53 -10.11
N LYS A 333 15.61 -6.98 -8.98
CA LYS A 333 14.95 -5.90 -8.25
C LYS A 333 15.93 -4.78 -7.92
N ALA A 334 15.44 -3.54 -7.87
CA ALA A 334 16.17 -2.38 -7.37
C ALA A 334 15.86 -2.17 -5.87
N MET A 335 16.87 -1.83 -5.06
CA MET A 335 16.72 -1.72 -3.60
C MET A 335 15.85 -0.53 -3.15
N SER A 336 14.74 -0.81 -2.47
CA SER A 336 13.87 0.17 -1.79
C SER A 336 14.34 0.53 -0.36
N ALA A 337 13.66 1.44 0.33
CA ALA A 337 13.92 1.74 1.75
C ALA A 337 13.58 0.56 2.66
N LEU A 338 12.45 -0.11 2.41
CA LEU A 338 12.08 -1.34 3.11
C LEU A 338 13.13 -2.45 2.92
N GLU A 339 13.67 -2.61 1.71
CA GLU A 339 14.71 -3.62 1.47
C GLU A 339 16.01 -3.29 2.19
N ARG A 340 16.37 -2.01 2.26
CA ARG A 340 17.50 -1.56 3.09
C ARG A 340 17.26 -1.84 4.56
N HIS A 341 16.06 -1.57 5.08
CA HIS A 341 15.67 -1.86 6.46
C HIS A 341 15.79 -3.35 6.78
N ARG A 342 15.26 -4.22 5.91
CA ARG A 342 15.41 -5.67 6.05
C ARG A 342 16.88 -6.09 5.97
N ALA A 343 17.60 -5.62 4.97
CA ALA A 343 19.01 -5.96 4.78
C ALA A 343 19.86 -5.58 6.00
N GLN A 344 19.60 -4.44 6.66
CA GLN A 344 20.28 -4.06 7.90
C GLN A 344 20.09 -5.11 9.02
N ARG A 345 18.86 -5.60 9.20
CA ARG A 345 18.53 -6.63 10.20
C ARG A 345 19.05 -8.02 9.82
N THR A 346 19.23 -8.29 8.53
CA THR A 346 19.80 -9.54 8.00
C THR A 346 21.33 -9.59 8.03
N LEU A 347 22.02 -8.50 7.69
CA LEU A 347 23.49 -8.42 7.60
C LEU A 347 24.20 -8.50 8.97
N SER A 348 23.45 -8.41 10.07
CA SER A 348 23.97 -8.45 11.45
C SER A 348 24.32 -9.87 11.94
N LEU A 349 24.29 -10.88 11.06
CA LEU A 349 24.61 -12.26 11.39
C LEU A 349 26.09 -12.42 11.78
N PRO A 350 26.42 -13.00 12.95
CA PRO A 350 27.63 -13.78 13.03
C PRO A 350 27.40 -14.99 12.13
N ILE A 351 28.12 -15.03 11.00
CA ILE A 351 28.25 -16.25 10.20
C ILE A 351 28.88 -17.28 11.13
N LYS A 352 28.05 -18.08 11.81
CA LYS A 352 28.52 -19.34 12.36
C LYS A 352 28.84 -20.17 11.13
N SER A 353 30.12 -20.20 10.76
CA SER A 353 30.64 -21.23 9.88
C SER A 353 30.23 -22.55 10.55
N SER A 354 29.15 -23.18 10.09
CA SER A 354 28.96 -24.58 10.40
C SER A 354 30.15 -25.25 9.74
N SER A 355 31.10 -25.66 10.58
CA SER A 355 32.11 -26.62 10.18
C SER A 355 31.39 -27.78 9.49
N LEU A 356 32.06 -28.37 8.51
CA LEU A 356 31.64 -29.54 7.72
C LEU A 356 31.24 -30.79 8.56
N GLU A 357 31.01 -30.67 9.88
CA GLU A 357 30.78 -31.75 10.83
C GLU A 357 29.30 -32.07 11.09
N SER A 358 28.31 -31.36 10.52
CA SER A 358 26.89 -31.79 10.62
C SER A 358 26.49 -32.85 9.58
N SER A 359 27.46 -33.60 9.08
CA SER A 359 27.19 -34.79 8.27
C SER A 359 26.42 -35.82 9.09
N LEU A 360 25.15 -36.02 8.68
CA LEU A 360 24.32 -37.21 8.90
C LEU A 360 23.81 -37.43 10.34
N ASN A 361 22.96 -36.54 10.84
CA ASN A 361 21.95 -36.96 11.81
C ASN A 361 20.82 -37.68 11.03
N PRO A 362 20.62 -39.01 11.19
CA PRO A 362 19.60 -39.77 10.45
C PRO A 362 18.16 -39.30 10.71
N ASP A 363 17.94 -38.53 11.78
CA ASP A 363 16.62 -37.98 12.14
C ASP A 363 16.32 -36.62 11.48
N HIS A 364 17.27 -35.99 10.78
CA HIS A 364 17.04 -34.70 10.12
C HIS A 364 16.20 -34.85 8.84
N ASP A 365 14.99 -34.27 8.88
CA ASP A 365 14.17 -34.15 7.69
C ASP A 365 14.66 -33.02 6.74
N GLU A 366 13.99 -32.84 5.61
CA GLU A 366 14.38 -31.85 4.60
C GLU A 366 14.46 -30.41 5.16
N TYR A 367 13.56 -30.06 6.09
CA TYR A 367 13.53 -28.74 6.71
C TYR A 367 14.74 -28.53 7.63
N ASP A 368 15.02 -29.48 8.52
CA ASP A 368 16.16 -29.40 9.44
C ASP A 368 17.50 -29.37 8.68
N ARG A 369 17.59 -30.15 7.60
CA ARG A 369 18.75 -30.17 6.71
C ARG A 369 18.96 -28.83 6.02
N TRP A 370 17.90 -28.22 5.46
CA TRP A 370 18.00 -26.93 4.80
C TRP A 370 18.40 -25.80 5.77
N LEU A 371 17.82 -25.79 6.97
CA LEU A 371 18.18 -24.83 8.01
C LEU A 371 19.65 -24.94 8.42
N SER A 372 20.17 -26.15 8.52
CA SER A 372 21.56 -26.42 8.93
C SER A 372 22.59 -26.20 7.81
N SER A 373 22.15 -26.09 6.55
CA SER A 373 22.99 -25.92 5.36
C SER A 373 22.90 -24.51 4.78
N ALA A 374 22.90 -23.50 5.64
CA ALA A 374 22.95 -22.10 5.21
C ALA A 374 24.26 -21.81 4.45
N ASP A 375 24.13 -21.22 3.25
CA ASP A 375 25.28 -20.83 2.43
C ASP A 375 25.55 -19.33 2.67
N ALA A 376 26.54 -19.05 3.52
CA ALA A 376 26.86 -17.68 3.91
C ALA A 376 27.37 -16.79 2.77
N GLU A 377 27.87 -17.39 1.68
CA GLU A 377 28.38 -16.64 0.52
C GLU A 377 27.27 -16.37 -0.50
N ASN A 378 26.46 -17.38 -0.82
CA ASN A 378 25.48 -17.29 -1.91
C ASN A 378 24.07 -16.90 -1.46
N ASP A 379 23.61 -17.32 -0.27
CA ASP A 379 22.23 -17.05 0.17
C ASP A 379 21.92 -15.54 0.28
N PRO A 380 22.80 -14.67 0.79
CA PRO A 380 22.57 -13.22 0.83
C PRO A 380 22.46 -12.56 -0.55
N LEU A 381 22.96 -13.21 -1.61
CA LEU A 381 22.95 -12.71 -2.98
C LEU A 381 21.71 -13.15 -3.77
N VAL A 382 20.82 -13.95 -3.16
CA VAL A 382 19.61 -14.43 -3.82
C VAL A 382 18.63 -13.28 -4.03
N THR A 383 18.39 -12.93 -5.30
CA THR A 383 17.40 -11.91 -5.68
C THR A 383 16.00 -12.48 -5.91
N ASP A 384 15.89 -13.79 -6.17
CA ASP A 384 14.65 -14.47 -6.50
C ASP A 384 14.49 -15.78 -5.68
N PRO A 385 13.78 -15.72 -4.54
CA PRO A 385 13.49 -16.89 -3.73
C PRO A 385 12.71 -17.99 -4.47
N LEU A 386 11.82 -17.64 -5.40
CA LEU A 386 11.05 -18.64 -6.17
C LEU A 386 11.97 -19.41 -7.12
N GLN A 387 12.88 -18.71 -7.80
CA GLN A 387 13.90 -19.36 -8.63
C GLN A 387 14.86 -20.22 -7.80
N TYR A 388 15.26 -19.76 -6.61
CA TYR A 388 16.08 -20.53 -5.68
C TYR A 388 15.43 -21.89 -5.34
N TRP A 389 14.16 -21.89 -4.95
CA TRP A 389 13.45 -23.13 -4.60
C TRP A 389 13.16 -24.01 -5.80
N TRP A 390 12.90 -23.42 -6.97
CA TRP A 390 12.71 -24.18 -8.21
C TRP A 390 13.94 -25.03 -8.58
N GLN A 391 15.14 -24.46 -8.44
CA GLN A 391 16.39 -25.16 -8.75
C GLN A 391 16.68 -26.29 -7.76
N ARG A 392 16.21 -26.15 -6.52
CA ARG A 392 16.42 -27.09 -5.42
C ARG A 392 15.34 -28.17 -5.29
N ARG A 393 14.40 -28.28 -6.24
CA ARG A 393 13.34 -29.31 -6.23
C ARG A 393 13.87 -30.75 -6.21
N LYS A 394 15.05 -31.00 -6.77
CA LYS A 394 15.68 -32.33 -6.73
C LYS A 394 16.28 -32.65 -5.36
N ASP A 395 16.85 -31.63 -4.70
CA ASP A 395 17.53 -31.78 -3.41
C ASP A 395 16.54 -31.76 -2.22
N TYR A 396 15.46 -30.99 -2.36
CA TYR A 396 14.42 -30.77 -1.34
C TYR A 396 13.02 -30.86 -1.97
N PRO A 397 12.57 -32.05 -2.42
CA PRO A 397 11.35 -32.20 -3.21
C PRO A 397 10.07 -31.79 -2.48
N ARG A 398 10.01 -31.93 -1.15
CA ARG A 398 8.82 -31.54 -0.37
C ARG A 398 8.92 -30.12 0.15
N LEU A 399 10.11 -29.71 0.62
CA LEU A 399 10.29 -28.36 1.14
C LEU A 399 10.21 -27.30 0.03
N SER A 400 10.74 -27.60 -1.17
CA SER A 400 10.56 -26.71 -2.32
C SER A 400 9.09 -26.54 -2.70
N ARG A 401 8.25 -27.58 -2.55
CA ARG A 401 6.80 -27.47 -2.75
C ARG A 401 6.17 -26.52 -1.74
N MET A 402 6.48 -26.68 -0.45
CA MET A 402 6.06 -25.75 0.60
C MET A 402 6.45 -24.31 0.28
N ALA A 403 7.69 -24.10 -0.16
CA ALA A 403 8.16 -22.77 -0.52
C ALA A 403 7.44 -22.19 -1.73
N LEU A 404 7.27 -22.95 -2.81
CA LEU A 404 6.56 -22.47 -4.00
C LEU A 404 5.08 -22.16 -3.70
N ASP A 405 4.41 -22.99 -2.90
CA ASP A 405 3.02 -22.78 -2.48
C ASP A 405 2.87 -21.49 -1.65
N LEU A 406 3.81 -21.22 -0.72
CA LEU A 406 3.72 -20.07 0.19
C LEU A 406 4.26 -18.75 -0.40
N LEU A 407 5.36 -18.81 -1.15
CA LEU A 407 6.00 -17.63 -1.75
C LEU A 407 5.16 -17.05 -2.90
N SER A 408 4.26 -17.85 -3.48
CA SER A 408 3.35 -17.42 -4.55
C SER A 408 2.07 -16.73 -4.05
N ILE A 409 1.83 -16.71 -2.73
CA ILE A 409 0.65 -16.06 -2.15
C ILE A 409 0.77 -14.54 -2.32
N PRO A 410 -0.24 -13.85 -2.89
CA PRO A 410 -0.25 -12.40 -2.93
C PRO A 410 -0.60 -11.80 -1.56
N PRO A 411 0.15 -10.81 -1.05
CA PRO A 411 -0.12 -10.17 0.24
C PRO A 411 -1.29 -9.17 0.17
N MET A 412 -1.75 -8.82 -1.03
CA MET A 412 -2.82 -7.86 -1.28
C MET A 412 -3.80 -8.35 -2.34
N SER A 413 -5.07 -7.97 -2.18
CA SER A 413 -6.13 -8.21 -3.17
C SER A 413 -6.06 -7.26 -4.39
N ALA A 414 -4.94 -6.56 -4.59
CA ALA A 414 -4.78 -5.55 -5.62
C ALA A 414 -5.00 -6.10 -7.03
N GLU A 415 -4.50 -7.31 -7.34
CA GLU A 415 -4.76 -7.94 -8.65
C GLU A 415 -6.24 -8.28 -8.85
N CYS A 416 -6.93 -8.72 -7.79
CA CYS A 416 -8.38 -8.93 -7.85
C CYS A 416 -9.10 -7.60 -8.09
N GLU A 417 -8.69 -6.51 -7.44
CA GLU A 417 -9.26 -5.18 -7.65
C GLU A 417 -9.03 -4.66 -9.07
N ARG A 418 -7.83 -4.87 -9.64
CA ARG A 418 -7.52 -4.52 -11.05
C ARG A 418 -8.34 -5.36 -12.03
N LEU A 419 -8.48 -6.65 -11.74
CA LEU A 419 -9.32 -7.56 -12.52
C LEU A 419 -10.78 -7.10 -12.50
N PHE A 420 -11.32 -6.77 -11.33
CA PHE A 420 -12.68 -6.28 -11.19
C PHE A 420 -12.88 -4.90 -11.83
N SER A 421 -11.90 -4.00 -11.74
CA SER A 421 -11.98 -2.70 -12.42
C SER A 421 -12.03 -2.86 -13.94
N THR A 422 -11.24 -3.78 -14.50
CA THR A 422 -11.28 -4.11 -15.94
C THR A 422 -12.61 -4.75 -16.30
N THR A 423 -13.05 -5.70 -15.48
CA THR A 423 -14.33 -6.40 -15.66
C THR A 423 -15.52 -5.45 -15.57
N GLY A 424 -15.43 -4.37 -14.77
CA GLY A 424 -16.46 -3.34 -14.67
C GLY A 424 -16.78 -2.69 -16.03
N GLN A 425 -15.82 -2.59 -16.94
CA GLN A 425 -16.05 -2.10 -18.30
C GLN A 425 -16.89 -3.08 -19.14
N MET A 426 -16.82 -4.38 -18.84
CA MET A 426 -17.63 -5.42 -19.48
C MET A 426 -19.05 -5.48 -18.90
N VAL A 427 -19.24 -5.02 -17.66
CA VAL A 427 -20.50 -5.08 -16.91
C VAL A 427 -21.24 -3.73 -16.93
N SER A 428 -20.77 -2.74 -17.71
CA SER A 428 -21.35 -1.39 -17.72
C SER A 428 -22.87 -1.38 -17.96
N PRO A 429 -23.61 -0.35 -17.49
CA PRO A 429 -25.06 -0.24 -17.70
C PRO A 429 -25.51 -0.30 -19.18
N LEU A 430 -24.60 -0.04 -20.12
CA LEU A 430 -24.85 -0.06 -21.57
C LEU A 430 -24.51 -1.42 -22.24
N ARG A 431 -23.88 -2.36 -21.51
CA ARG A 431 -23.51 -3.71 -21.99
C ARG A 431 -24.05 -4.79 -21.04
N THR A 432 -25.38 -4.93 -20.96
CA THR A 432 -26.07 -5.80 -19.98
C THR A 432 -26.27 -7.26 -20.43
N ARG A 433 -25.61 -7.71 -21.51
CA ARG A 433 -25.90 -9.00 -22.16
C ARG A 433 -24.82 -10.07 -22.07
N LEU A 434 -23.71 -9.82 -21.38
CA LEU A 434 -22.68 -10.83 -21.18
C LEU A 434 -23.02 -11.69 -19.96
N GLU A 435 -23.02 -13.00 -20.14
CA GLU A 435 -23.13 -13.94 -19.03
C GLU A 435 -21.87 -13.92 -18.16
N ALA A 436 -22.01 -14.20 -16.86
CA ALA A 436 -20.88 -14.28 -15.93
C ALA A 436 -19.81 -15.29 -16.39
N SER A 437 -20.24 -16.41 -17.00
CA SER A 437 -19.38 -17.41 -17.63
C SER A 437 -18.51 -16.81 -18.74
N THR A 438 -19.11 -15.99 -19.62
CA THR A 438 -18.44 -15.33 -20.74
C THR A 438 -17.43 -14.30 -20.23
N ILE A 439 -17.80 -13.54 -19.20
CA ILE A 439 -16.88 -12.59 -18.55
C ILE A 439 -15.68 -13.34 -17.95
N GLY A 440 -15.92 -14.43 -17.22
CA GLY A 440 -14.85 -15.24 -16.63
C GLY A 440 -13.89 -15.81 -17.66
N ILE A 441 -14.41 -16.40 -18.75
CA ILE A 441 -13.60 -16.92 -19.86
C ILE A 441 -12.77 -15.80 -20.50
N THR A 442 -13.40 -14.65 -20.78
CA THR A 442 -12.71 -13.51 -21.41
C THR A 442 -11.55 -13.01 -20.55
N GLN A 443 -11.78 -12.86 -19.24
CA GLN A 443 -10.73 -12.43 -18.31
C GLN A 443 -9.62 -13.49 -18.15
N THR A 444 -9.96 -14.78 -18.23
CA THR A 444 -8.99 -15.88 -18.19
C THR A 444 -8.10 -15.86 -19.43
N LEU A 445 -8.69 -15.77 -20.62
CA LEU A 445 -7.95 -15.64 -21.88
C LEU A 445 -7.07 -14.40 -21.89
N ARG A 446 -7.61 -13.25 -21.45
CA ARG A 446 -6.84 -12.01 -21.29
C ARG A 446 -5.64 -12.20 -20.37
N SER A 447 -5.81 -12.89 -19.24
CA SER A 447 -4.71 -13.21 -18.34
C SER A 447 -3.66 -14.11 -19.00
N TRP A 448 -4.06 -15.16 -19.73
CA TRP A 448 -3.13 -16.05 -20.42
C TRP A 448 -2.32 -15.35 -21.51
N VAL A 449 -2.97 -14.50 -22.33
CA VAL A 449 -2.28 -13.66 -23.33
C VAL A 449 -1.29 -12.72 -22.64
N ARG A 450 -1.73 -12.01 -21.58
CA ARG A 450 -0.89 -11.08 -20.82
C ARG A 450 0.36 -11.75 -20.23
N ASN A 451 0.26 -13.02 -19.84
CA ASN A 451 1.35 -13.80 -19.28
C ASN A 451 2.16 -14.58 -20.33
N GLY A 452 1.85 -14.44 -21.63
CA GLY A 452 2.54 -15.16 -22.72
C GLY A 452 2.31 -16.67 -22.70
N ILE A 453 1.24 -17.15 -22.06
CA ILE A 453 0.86 -18.56 -22.05
C ILE A 453 0.24 -18.97 -23.39
N ILE A 454 -0.44 -18.03 -24.05
CA ILE A 454 -0.98 -18.18 -25.40
C ILE A 454 -0.66 -16.94 -26.22
N ASP A 455 -0.49 -17.11 -27.53
CA ASP A 455 -0.30 -16.00 -28.46
C ASP A 455 -1.63 -15.25 -28.70
N ALA A 456 -1.55 -13.93 -28.85
CA ALA A 456 -2.69 -13.15 -29.31
C ALA A 456 -2.98 -13.51 -30.77
N VAL A 457 -4.17 -14.08 -31.01
CA VAL A 457 -4.60 -14.51 -32.36
C VAL A 457 -4.89 -13.31 -33.28
N ASP A 458 -5.17 -12.14 -32.71
CA ASP A 458 -5.40 -10.86 -33.40
C ASP A 458 -5.03 -9.68 -32.48
N THR A 459 -4.70 -8.54 -33.08
CA THR A 459 -4.46 -7.22 -32.46
C THR A 459 -5.57 -6.76 -31.53
N LEU A 460 -6.81 -7.25 -31.73
CA LEU A 460 -7.98 -6.97 -30.88
C LEU A 460 -7.88 -7.56 -29.46
N ILE A 461 -7.04 -8.58 -29.25
CA ILE A 461 -6.83 -9.26 -27.95
C ILE A 461 -5.42 -8.95 -27.41
N ASP A 462 -4.63 -8.17 -28.14
CA ASP A 462 -3.29 -7.81 -27.71
C ASP A 462 -3.34 -6.86 -26.51
N VAL A 463 -3.12 -7.44 -25.33
CA VAL A 463 -3.01 -6.74 -24.05
C VAL A 463 -1.56 -6.51 -23.62
N SER A 464 -0.59 -6.75 -24.50
CA SER A 464 0.85 -6.56 -24.22
C SER A 464 1.19 -5.10 -23.86
N GLY A 465 0.40 -4.14 -24.36
CA GLY A 465 0.52 -2.71 -24.08
C GLY A 465 -0.19 -2.21 -22.81
N GLU A 466 -0.96 -3.06 -22.13
CA GLU A 466 -1.59 -2.67 -20.86
C GLU A 466 -0.54 -2.62 -19.75
N ASN A 467 0.04 -1.44 -19.55
CA ASN A 467 0.75 -1.15 -18.32
C ASN A 467 -0.22 -1.35 -17.16
N ALA A 468 0.10 -2.25 -16.24
CA ALA A 468 -0.62 -2.32 -14.97
C ALA A 468 -0.38 -0.98 -14.25
N ASN A 469 -1.35 -0.07 -14.39
CA ASN A 469 -1.31 1.20 -13.67
C ASN A 469 -1.19 0.85 -12.19
N SER A 470 -0.15 1.39 -11.56
CA SER A 470 -0.02 1.34 -10.10
C SER A 470 -1.28 1.96 -9.51
N ILE A 471 -1.74 1.47 -8.36
CA ILE A 471 -2.86 2.13 -7.65
C ILE A 471 -2.38 3.51 -7.15
N ILE A 472 -1.06 3.74 -7.17
CA ILE A 472 -0.38 4.97 -6.85
C ILE A 472 -0.35 5.89 -8.08
N TRP A 473 -0.93 7.08 -7.91
CA TRP A 473 -0.89 8.17 -8.86
C TRP A 473 0.57 8.57 -9.12
N SER A 474 0.95 8.60 -10.39
CA SER A 474 2.23 9.13 -10.83
C SER A 474 2.04 10.57 -11.31
N PRO A 475 2.87 11.55 -10.86
CA PRO A 475 2.74 12.96 -11.23
C PRO A 475 2.88 13.30 -12.72
N GLY A 476 3.05 12.30 -13.60
CA GLY A 476 3.19 12.46 -15.05
C GLY A 476 1.97 12.08 -15.88
N ASP A 477 0.89 11.57 -15.26
CA ASP A 477 -0.29 11.07 -15.98
C ASP A 477 -1.38 12.13 -16.22
N ASP A 478 -1.07 13.43 -16.02
CA ASP A 478 -1.91 14.54 -16.48
C ASP A 478 -1.81 14.73 -18.01
N THR A 479 -2.08 13.65 -18.77
CA THR A 479 -2.63 13.79 -20.11
C THR A 479 -4.14 13.75 -19.97
N GLY A 480 -4.74 14.93 -19.88
CA GLY A 480 -6.17 15.13 -19.69
C GLY A 480 -7.02 14.14 -20.47
N HIS A 481 -7.66 13.23 -19.74
CA HIS A 481 -8.89 12.61 -20.19
C HIS A 481 -9.99 13.32 -19.43
N ALA A 482 -10.46 14.41 -20.05
CA ALA A 482 -11.78 14.92 -19.77
C ALA A 482 -12.77 13.78 -20.05
N ALA A 483 -13.29 13.16 -19.00
CA ALA A 483 -14.47 12.33 -19.09
C ALA A 483 -15.65 13.28 -19.34
N GLY A 484 -16.18 13.26 -20.56
CA GLY A 484 -17.51 13.76 -20.87
C GLY A 484 -18.59 12.80 -20.42
#